data_AF-A0A8H7UHU8-F1
#
_entry.id   AF-A0A8H7UHU8-F1
#
_cell.length_a   1.000
_cell.length_b   1.000
_cell.length_c   1.000
_cell.angle_alpha   90.00
_cell.angle_beta   90.00
_cell.angle_gamma   90.00
#
_symmetry.space_group_name_H-M   'P 1'
#
loop_
_entity.id
_entity.type
_entity.pdbx_description
1 polymer ?
#
loop_
_entity_poly.entity_id
_entity_poly.type
_entity_poly.pdbx_seq_one_letter_code
_entity_poly.pdbx_strand_id
1 'polypeptide(L)'
;HYHNNRSPFISSIVIFRTATLVLAVLGAMSHLWSAFAMTGMLDSLENDTDGLASIYTGLTLYSYGTGFLCLAGAIGVAKNNLRKVRLFAIYYWVELVLNFMLSTSFAYAAFSISQDVCDQVSHTDFGNGETLDMEECLDVYLDTAAIATVALALNLLLKLHYALAVHSYYIKLKYQLDHPELTATDADVVPCPYPGYTPVNTMEKDVNAVAPPAYVAGQKFVADEKN
;
A
#
# COMPACT_ATOMS: atom_id res chain seq x y z
N HIS A 1 33.09 -25.34 -10.88
CA HIS A 1 31.72 -25.02 -10.47
C HIS A 1 31.59 -23.51 -10.29
N TYR A 2 31.16 -22.79 -11.33
CA TYR A 2 30.86 -21.36 -11.23
C TYR A 2 29.52 -21.22 -10.50
N HIS A 3 29.56 -20.87 -9.22
CA HIS A 3 28.38 -20.43 -8.50
C HIS A 3 27.94 -19.10 -9.11
N ASN A 4 26.80 -19.16 -9.81
CA ASN A 4 26.09 -18.04 -10.38
C ASN A 4 25.53 -17.18 -9.22
N ASN A 5 26.40 -16.39 -8.59
CA ASN A 5 26.05 -15.36 -7.61
C ASN A 5 25.38 -14.20 -8.35
N ARG A 6 24.18 -14.43 -8.90
CA ARG A 6 23.28 -13.32 -9.23
C ARG A 6 23.02 -12.60 -7.91
N SER A 7 23.43 -11.34 -7.85
CA SER A 7 23.29 -10.52 -6.66
C SER A 7 21.85 -10.59 -6.13
N PRO A 8 21.66 -10.75 -4.80
CA PRO A 8 20.32 -10.83 -4.19
C PRO A 8 19.46 -9.61 -4.55
N PHE A 9 20.11 -8.50 -4.90
CA PHE A 9 19.49 -7.24 -5.31
C PHE A 9 18.67 -7.32 -6.60
N ILE A 10 19.16 -8.04 -7.63
CA ILE A 10 18.45 -8.16 -8.92
C ILE A 10 17.23 -9.07 -8.76
N SER A 11 17.35 -10.13 -7.97
CA SER A 11 16.25 -11.04 -7.67
C SER A 11 15.11 -10.31 -6.95
N SER A 12 15.43 -9.50 -5.94
CA SER A 12 14.42 -8.69 -5.22
C SER A 12 13.70 -7.69 -6.11
N ILE A 13 14.37 -7.09 -7.11
CA ILE A 13 13.74 -6.13 -8.03
C ILE A 13 12.71 -6.81 -8.94
N VAL A 14 13.04 -7.98 -9.49
CA VAL A 14 12.14 -8.73 -10.36
C VAL A 14 10.93 -9.25 -9.59
N ILE A 15 11.14 -9.74 -8.36
CA ILE A 15 10.07 -10.17 -7.46
C ILE A 15 9.14 -9.00 -7.14
N PHE A 16 9.70 -7.84 -6.82
CA PHE A 16 8.92 -6.66 -6.44
C PHE A 16 8.08 -6.10 -7.60
N ARG A 17 8.66 -6.08 -8.80
CA ARG A 17 7.96 -5.67 -10.04
C ARG A 17 6.81 -6.61 -10.37
N THR A 18 6.99 -7.91 -10.16
CA THR A 18 5.96 -8.92 -10.43
C THR A 18 4.84 -8.82 -9.39
N ALA A 19 5.17 -8.67 -8.11
CA ALA A 19 4.20 -8.50 -7.04
C ALA A 19 3.33 -7.26 -7.24
N THR A 20 3.93 -6.12 -7.58
CA THR A 20 3.20 -4.87 -7.86
C THR A 20 2.31 -4.97 -9.10
N LEU A 21 2.74 -5.69 -10.13
CA LEU A 21 1.96 -5.92 -11.35
C LEU A 21 0.75 -6.82 -11.07
N VAL A 22 0.96 -7.94 -10.38
CA VAL A 22 -0.13 -8.84 -9.96
C VAL A 22 -1.14 -8.10 -9.10
N LEU A 23 -0.67 -7.29 -8.15
CA LEU A 23 -1.56 -6.47 -7.32
C LEU A 23 -2.38 -5.47 -8.12
N ALA A 24 -1.75 -4.78 -9.08
CA ALA A 24 -2.43 -3.80 -9.92
C ALA A 24 -3.50 -4.46 -10.80
N VAL A 25 -3.22 -5.66 -11.34
CA VAL A 25 -4.18 -6.41 -12.16
C VAL A 25 -5.34 -6.92 -11.30
N LEU A 26 -5.05 -7.51 -10.13
CA LEU A 26 -6.09 -7.98 -9.20
C LEU A 26 -6.96 -6.83 -8.69
N GLY A 27 -6.33 -5.69 -8.35
CA GLY A 27 -7.04 -4.48 -7.97
C GLY A 27 -7.92 -3.94 -9.08
N ALA A 28 -7.42 -3.88 -10.32
CA ALA A 28 -8.22 -3.47 -11.48
C ALA A 28 -9.41 -4.41 -11.71
N MET A 29 -9.21 -5.73 -11.67
CA MET A 29 -10.29 -6.71 -11.82
C MET A 29 -11.33 -6.58 -10.72
N SER A 30 -10.91 -6.42 -9.46
CA SER A 30 -11.82 -6.27 -8.32
C SER A 30 -12.65 -4.99 -8.42
N HIS A 31 -12.02 -3.85 -8.73
CA HIS A 31 -12.72 -2.57 -8.89
C HIS A 31 -13.66 -2.58 -10.10
N LEU A 32 -13.25 -3.17 -11.24
CA LEU A 32 -14.12 -3.30 -12.42
C LEU A 32 -15.29 -4.24 -12.18
N TRP A 33 -15.08 -5.35 -11.47
CA TRP A 33 -16.15 -6.27 -11.10
C TRP A 33 -17.16 -5.60 -10.17
N SER A 34 -16.67 -4.85 -9.17
CA SER A 34 -17.52 -4.09 -8.26
C SER A 34 -18.32 -3.02 -9.01
N ALA A 35 -17.70 -2.29 -9.94
CA ALA A 35 -18.39 -1.30 -10.78
C ALA A 35 -19.50 -1.96 -11.62
N PHE A 36 -19.21 -3.13 -12.21
CA PHE A 36 -20.17 -3.88 -13.00
C PHE A 36 -21.36 -4.37 -12.15
N ALA A 37 -21.08 -4.92 -10.96
CA ALA A 37 -22.12 -5.37 -10.03
C ALA A 37 -23.00 -4.21 -9.54
N MET A 38 -22.41 -3.06 -9.22
CA MET A 38 -23.15 -1.87 -8.78
C MET A 38 -24.00 -1.27 -9.91
N THR A 39 -23.51 -1.29 -11.15
CA THR A 39 -24.28 -0.81 -12.31
C THR A 39 -25.56 -1.63 -12.50
N GLY A 40 -25.50 -2.96 -12.27
CA GLY A 40 -26.70 -3.81 -12.33
C GLY A 40 -27.72 -3.51 -11.22
N MET A 41 -27.27 -3.09 -10.03
CA MET A 41 -28.15 -2.66 -8.95
C MET A 41 -28.74 -1.27 -9.18
N LEU A 42 -27.96 -0.35 -9.78
CA LEU A 42 -28.38 1.03 -10.05
C LEU A 42 -29.62 1.07 -10.94
N ASP A 43 -29.69 0.21 -11.97
CA ASP A 43 -30.82 0.10 -12.90
C ASP A 43 -32.14 -0.30 -12.18
N SER A 44 -32.02 -0.99 -11.04
CA SER A 44 -33.18 -1.35 -10.20
C SER A 44 -33.59 -0.23 -9.22
N LEU A 45 -32.65 0.64 -8.83
CA LEU A 45 -32.84 1.69 -7.82
C LEU A 45 -33.26 3.05 -8.41
N GLU A 46 -33.01 3.28 -9.70
CA GLU A 46 -33.34 4.54 -10.41
C GLU A 46 -34.84 4.87 -10.35
N ASN A 47 -35.72 3.89 -10.10
CA ASN A 47 -37.16 4.10 -10.01
C ASN A 47 -37.70 4.50 -8.63
N ASP A 48 -36.95 4.27 -7.53
CA ASP A 48 -37.53 4.36 -6.17
C ASP A 48 -36.89 5.41 -5.23
N THR A 49 -35.65 5.87 -5.46
CA THR A 49 -35.03 6.89 -4.57
C THR A 49 -33.91 7.72 -5.23
N ASP A 50 -34.21 8.99 -5.57
CA ASP A 50 -33.27 9.95 -6.17
C ASP A 50 -31.95 10.13 -5.37
N GLY A 51 -32.03 10.07 -4.04
CA GLY A 51 -30.87 10.25 -3.16
C GLY A 51 -29.87 9.10 -3.23
N LEU A 52 -30.35 7.85 -3.21
CA LEU A 52 -29.50 6.65 -3.25
C LEU A 52 -28.84 6.50 -4.62
N ALA A 53 -29.57 6.76 -5.71
CA ALA A 53 -29.05 6.70 -7.07
C ALA A 53 -27.80 7.58 -7.25
N SER A 54 -27.78 8.77 -6.65
CA SER A 54 -26.62 9.68 -6.73
C SER A 54 -25.36 9.12 -6.04
N ILE A 55 -25.52 8.47 -4.89
CA ILE A 55 -24.43 7.86 -4.13
C ILE A 55 -23.86 6.67 -4.89
N TYR A 56 -24.73 5.78 -5.41
CA TYR A 56 -24.31 4.63 -6.20
C TYR A 56 -23.63 5.04 -7.51
N THR A 57 -24.10 6.11 -8.15
CA THR A 57 -23.44 6.68 -9.34
C THR A 57 -22.02 7.15 -9.01
N GLY A 58 -21.85 7.87 -7.89
CA GLY A 58 -20.53 8.30 -7.41
C GLY A 58 -19.60 7.13 -7.10
N LEU A 59 -20.09 6.08 -6.44
CA LEU A 59 -19.33 4.86 -6.14
C LEU A 59 -18.93 4.10 -7.41
N THR A 60 -19.83 4.06 -8.40
CA THR A 60 -19.59 3.39 -9.69
C THR A 60 -18.51 4.15 -10.48
N LEU A 61 -18.62 5.48 -10.57
CA LEU A 61 -17.61 6.30 -11.24
C LEU A 61 -16.25 6.21 -10.53
N TYR A 62 -16.26 6.20 -9.20
CA TYR A 62 -15.07 5.97 -8.40
C TYR A 62 -14.42 4.62 -8.76
N SER A 63 -15.21 3.54 -8.78
CA SER A 63 -14.74 2.18 -9.09
C SER A 63 -14.18 2.05 -10.52
N TYR A 64 -14.77 2.73 -11.50
CA TYR A 64 -14.18 2.81 -12.84
C TYR A 64 -12.86 3.60 -12.82
N GLY A 65 -12.83 4.74 -12.15
CA GLY A 65 -11.64 5.59 -12.04
C GLY A 65 -10.46 4.86 -11.40
N THR A 66 -10.69 4.18 -10.28
CA THR A 66 -9.68 3.37 -9.58
C THR A 66 -9.17 2.23 -10.47
N GLY A 67 -10.05 1.57 -11.24
CA GLY A 67 -9.67 0.57 -12.23
C GLY A 67 -8.72 1.11 -13.31
N PHE A 68 -9.04 2.27 -13.89
CA PHE A 68 -8.16 2.93 -14.87
C PHE A 68 -6.83 3.38 -14.29
N LEU A 69 -6.82 3.88 -13.05
CA LEU A 69 -5.60 4.27 -12.34
C LEU A 69 -4.70 3.06 -12.05
N CYS A 70 -5.29 1.92 -11.69
CA CYS A 70 -4.56 0.65 -11.55
C CYS A 70 -3.92 0.19 -12.87
N LEU A 71 -4.65 0.24 -13.98
CA LEU A 71 -4.11 -0.06 -15.31
C LEU A 71 -2.99 0.92 -15.73
N ALA A 72 -3.17 2.22 -15.47
CA ALA A 72 -2.16 3.23 -15.75
C ALA A 72 -0.87 2.98 -14.94
N GLY A 73 -1.02 2.53 -13.69
CA GLY A 73 0.08 2.06 -12.84
C GLY A 73 0.83 0.88 -13.44
N ALA A 74 0.11 -0.18 -13.85
CA ALA A 74 0.69 -1.34 -14.50
C ALA A 74 1.48 -0.97 -15.78
N ILE A 75 0.92 -0.10 -16.62
CA ILE A 75 1.59 0.41 -17.82
C ILE A 75 2.82 1.27 -17.44
N GLY A 76 2.74 2.04 -16.36
CA GLY A 76 3.85 2.85 -15.84
C GLY A 76 5.04 2.00 -15.40
N VAL A 77 4.78 0.92 -14.66
CA VAL A 77 5.78 -0.07 -14.24
C VAL A 77 6.34 -0.84 -15.43
N ALA A 78 5.51 -1.18 -16.43
CA ALA A 78 5.97 -1.86 -17.65
C ALA A 78 6.93 -0.99 -18.48
N LYS A 79 6.63 0.32 -18.61
CA LYS A 79 7.41 1.26 -19.43
C LYS A 79 8.52 2.01 -18.66
N ASN A 80 8.80 1.67 -17.39
CA ASN A 80 9.78 2.35 -16.53
C ASN A 80 9.64 3.90 -16.51
N ASN A 81 8.42 4.42 -16.62
CA ASN A 81 8.19 5.86 -16.68
C ASN A 81 7.97 6.43 -15.27
N LEU A 82 8.95 7.17 -14.76
CA LEU A 82 8.94 7.74 -13.41
C LEU A 82 7.68 8.59 -13.10
N ARG A 83 7.19 9.37 -14.07
CA ARG A 83 5.99 10.22 -13.86
C ARG A 83 4.74 9.38 -13.59
N LYS A 84 4.59 8.26 -14.29
CA LYS A 84 3.45 7.36 -14.12
C LYS A 84 3.54 6.59 -12.79
N VAL A 85 4.74 6.15 -12.43
CA VAL A 85 4.97 5.49 -11.13
C VAL A 85 4.73 6.45 -9.96
N ARG A 86 5.09 7.74 -10.09
CA ARG A 86 4.80 8.77 -9.07
C ARG A 86 3.29 8.97 -8.89
N LEU A 87 2.54 9.10 -9.99
CA LEU A 87 1.08 9.24 -9.92
C LEU A 87 0.44 8.02 -9.26
N PHE A 88 0.91 6.83 -9.60
CA PHE A 88 0.44 5.59 -9.00
C PHE A 88 0.72 5.52 -7.49
N ALA A 89 1.91 5.95 -7.04
CA ALA A 89 2.24 6.02 -5.62
C ALA A 89 1.32 6.99 -4.86
N ILE A 90 1.12 8.20 -5.39
CA ILE A 90 0.21 9.20 -4.78
C ILE A 90 -1.22 8.65 -4.72
N TYR A 91 -1.67 8.02 -5.80
CA TYR A 91 -2.99 7.40 -5.86
C TYR A 91 -3.19 6.34 -4.76
N TYR A 92 -2.22 5.46 -4.51
CA TYR A 92 -2.30 4.47 -3.43
C TYR A 92 -2.42 5.11 -2.04
N TRP A 93 -1.74 6.23 -1.80
CA TRP A 93 -1.88 6.98 -0.55
C TRP A 93 -3.25 7.60 -0.39
N VAL A 94 -3.79 8.20 -1.47
CA VAL A 94 -5.15 8.77 -1.45
C VAL A 94 -6.19 7.66 -1.24
N GLU A 95 -6.06 6.54 -1.94
CA GLU A 95 -6.94 5.38 -1.78
C GLU A 95 -6.87 4.83 -0.36
N LEU A 96 -5.69 4.76 0.25
CA LEU A 96 -5.53 4.34 1.65
C LEU A 96 -6.26 5.27 2.62
N VAL A 97 -6.09 6.60 2.47
CA VAL A 97 -6.76 7.60 3.31
C VAL A 97 -8.28 7.51 3.14
N LEU A 98 -8.75 7.37 1.91
CA LEU A 98 -10.18 7.27 1.62
C LEU A 98 -10.78 5.99 2.23
N ASN A 99 -10.11 4.84 2.08
CA ASN A 99 -10.53 3.59 2.71
C ASN A 99 -10.50 3.67 4.24
N PHE A 100 -9.51 4.35 4.82
CA PHE A 100 -9.43 4.56 6.25
C PHE A 100 -10.62 5.38 6.77
N MET A 101 -10.96 6.48 6.09
CA MET A 101 -12.11 7.31 6.44
C MET A 101 -13.43 6.55 6.28
N LEU A 102 -13.62 5.82 5.19
CA LEU A 102 -14.80 4.99 4.97
C LEU A 102 -14.91 3.88 6.02
N SER A 103 -13.82 3.17 6.30
CA SER A 103 -13.80 2.12 7.33
C SER A 103 -14.12 2.67 8.71
N THR A 104 -13.60 3.85 9.06
CA THR A 104 -13.88 4.50 10.35
C THR A 104 -15.33 4.94 10.43
N SER A 105 -15.86 5.52 9.34
CA SER A 105 -17.27 5.94 9.27
C SER A 105 -18.22 4.75 9.33
N PHE A 106 -17.88 3.65 8.65
CA PHE A 106 -18.64 2.41 8.67
C PHE A 106 -18.64 1.78 10.07
N ALA A 107 -17.47 1.68 10.73
CA ALA A 107 -17.39 1.17 12.09
C ALA A 107 -18.23 2.02 13.05
N TYR A 108 -18.09 3.35 12.99
CA TYR A 108 -18.90 4.26 13.79
C TYR A 108 -20.41 4.06 13.55
N ALA A 109 -20.82 4.03 12.27
CA ALA A 109 -22.22 3.82 11.89
C ALA A 109 -22.74 2.48 12.40
N ALA A 110 -22.02 1.38 12.13
CA ALA A 110 -22.40 0.03 12.53
C ALA A 110 -22.63 -0.08 14.04
N PHE A 111 -21.72 0.45 14.87
CA PHE A 111 -21.92 0.40 16.32
C PHE A 111 -23.02 1.36 16.80
N SER A 112 -23.20 2.51 16.14
CA SER A 112 -24.21 3.50 16.53
C SER A 112 -25.66 3.09 16.26
N ILE A 113 -25.91 2.30 15.21
CA ILE A 113 -27.27 1.90 14.79
C ILE A 113 -27.68 0.50 15.28
N SER A 114 -26.81 -0.16 16.06
CA SER A 114 -27.02 -1.54 16.54
C SER A 114 -28.38 -1.75 17.21
N GLN A 115 -28.83 -0.79 18.03
CA GLN A 115 -30.15 -0.85 18.67
C GLN A 115 -31.30 -0.66 17.68
N ASP A 116 -31.23 0.33 16.79
CA ASP A 116 -32.29 0.61 15.80
C ASP A 116 -32.49 -0.55 14.81
N VAL A 117 -31.40 -1.22 14.42
CA VAL A 117 -31.45 -2.39 13.53
C VAL A 117 -32.10 -3.58 14.24
N CYS A 118 -31.69 -3.87 15.48
CA CYS A 118 -32.28 -4.98 16.23
C CYS A 118 -33.73 -4.72 16.65
N ASP A 119 -34.12 -3.47 16.90
CA ASP A 119 -35.50 -3.08 17.16
C ASP A 119 -36.39 -3.36 15.94
N GLN A 120 -35.94 -2.99 14.74
CA GLN A 120 -36.66 -3.32 13.50
C GLN A 120 -36.72 -4.83 13.21
N VAL A 121 -35.63 -5.56 13.48
CA VAL A 121 -35.54 -7.01 13.22
C VAL A 121 -36.38 -7.82 14.21
N SER A 122 -36.37 -7.48 15.50
CA SER A 122 -37.15 -8.18 16.53
C SER A 122 -38.68 -8.01 16.35
N HIS A 123 -39.10 -6.93 15.69
CA HIS A 123 -40.50 -6.70 15.30
C HIS A 123 -40.89 -7.35 13.96
N THR A 124 -39.95 -7.94 13.23
CA THR A 124 -40.20 -8.60 11.95
C THR A 124 -40.49 -10.09 12.19
N ASP A 125 -41.72 -10.51 11.92
CA ASP A 125 -42.11 -11.93 12.03
C ASP A 125 -41.47 -12.72 10.87
N PHE A 126 -40.46 -13.55 11.17
CA PHE A 126 -39.72 -14.34 10.17
C PHE A 126 -40.51 -15.55 9.63
N GLY A 127 -41.82 -15.60 9.85
CA GLY A 127 -42.71 -16.61 9.27
C GLY A 127 -42.68 -17.98 9.97
N ASN A 128 -41.81 -18.15 10.97
CA ASN A 128 -41.67 -19.39 11.74
C ASN A 128 -42.26 -19.30 13.16
N GLY A 129 -42.82 -18.15 13.56
CA GLY A 129 -43.36 -17.93 14.91
C GLY A 129 -42.30 -17.77 16.01
N GLU A 130 -41.01 -17.75 15.64
CA GLU A 130 -39.91 -17.43 16.54
C GLU A 130 -39.58 -15.94 16.38
N THR A 131 -39.87 -15.17 17.43
CA THR A 131 -39.37 -13.79 17.55
C THR A 131 -37.95 -13.87 18.07
N LEU A 132 -37.01 -13.27 17.36
CA LEU A 132 -35.61 -13.26 17.79
C LEU A 132 -35.50 -12.31 18.98
N ASP A 133 -35.08 -12.83 20.13
CA ASP A 133 -35.05 -12.05 21.36
C ASP A 133 -34.04 -10.90 21.20
N MET A 134 -34.40 -9.71 21.70
CA MET A 134 -33.64 -8.48 21.44
C MET A 134 -32.18 -8.59 21.91
N GLU A 135 -31.97 -9.30 23.02
CA GLU A 135 -30.64 -9.56 23.59
C GLU A 135 -29.79 -10.47 22.69
N GLU A 136 -30.40 -11.50 22.10
CA GLU A 136 -29.72 -12.42 21.18
C GLU A 136 -29.39 -11.74 19.84
N CYS A 137 -30.29 -10.88 19.33
CA CYS A 137 -29.99 -10.05 18.15
C CYS A 137 -28.79 -9.16 18.39
N LEU A 138 -28.75 -8.48 19.54
CA LEU A 138 -27.71 -7.51 19.84
C LEU A 138 -26.34 -8.19 19.98
N ASP A 139 -26.28 -9.37 20.60
CA ASP A 139 -25.03 -10.12 20.79
C ASP A 139 -24.46 -10.60 19.45
N VAL A 140 -25.31 -11.19 18.58
CA VAL A 140 -24.90 -11.61 17.23
C VAL A 140 -24.52 -10.42 16.35
N TYR A 141 -25.26 -9.31 16.43
CA TYR A 141 -24.95 -8.10 15.67
C TYR A 141 -23.59 -7.52 16.09
N LEU A 142 -23.33 -7.44 17.40
CA LEU A 142 -22.06 -6.91 17.91
C LEU A 142 -20.88 -7.81 17.54
N ASP A 143 -21.03 -9.14 17.62
CA ASP A 143 -19.97 -10.07 17.23
C ASP A 143 -19.66 -9.97 15.73
N THR A 144 -20.70 -9.95 14.88
CA THR A 144 -20.52 -9.80 13.43
C THR A 144 -19.93 -8.44 13.06
N ALA A 145 -20.38 -7.34 13.69
CA ALA A 145 -19.82 -6.01 13.50
C ALA A 145 -18.35 -5.92 13.96
N ALA A 146 -17.99 -6.58 15.07
CA ALA A 146 -16.62 -6.67 15.55
C ALA A 146 -15.73 -7.43 14.57
N ILE A 147 -16.16 -8.61 14.10
CA ILE A 147 -15.43 -9.40 13.10
C ILE A 147 -15.24 -8.59 11.81
N ALA A 148 -16.29 -7.94 11.31
CA ALA A 148 -16.21 -7.09 10.13
C ALA A 148 -15.21 -5.93 10.31
N THR A 149 -15.21 -5.29 11.48
CA THR A 149 -14.29 -4.20 11.82
C THR A 149 -12.84 -4.69 11.86
N VAL A 150 -12.58 -5.86 12.45
CA VAL A 150 -11.24 -6.48 12.45
C VAL A 150 -10.78 -6.81 11.04
N ALA A 151 -11.66 -7.37 10.20
CA ALA A 151 -11.35 -7.67 8.80
C ALA A 151 -11.00 -6.39 8.01
N LEU A 152 -11.74 -5.29 8.23
CA LEU A 152 -11.44 -3.99 7.64
C LEU A 152 -10.09 -3.44 8.11
N ALA A 153 -9.76 -3.58 9.39
CA ALA A 153 -8.47 -3.17 9.93
C ALA A 153 -7.30 -3.95 9.30
N LEU A 154 -7.43 -5.27 9.15
CA LEU A 154 -6.43 -6.10 8.47
C LEU A 154 -6.28 -5.71 6.99
N ASN A 155 -7.39 -5.43 6.31
CA ASN A 155 -7.36 -4.94 4.93
C ASN A 155 -6.61 -3.60 4.81
N LEU A 156 -6.80 -2.68 5.75
CA LEU A 156 -6.06 -1.42 5.78
C LEU A 156 -4.56 -1.62 6.03
N LEU A 157 -4.17 -2.55 6.90
CA LEU A 157 -2.77 -2.90 7.13
C LEU A 157 -2.10 -3.47 5.88
N LEU A 158 -2.79 -4.35 5.15
CA LEU A 158 -2.32 -4.86 3.87
C LEU A 158 -2.15 -3.70 2.87
N LYS A 159 -3.16 -2.84 2.71
CA LYS A 159 -3.08 -1.66 1.83
C LYS A 159 -1.94 -0.71 2.20
N LEU A 160 -1.71 -0.49 3.49
CA LEU A 160 -0.59 0.31 4.00
C LEU A 160 0.76 -0.32 3.62
N HIS A 161 0.90 -1.64 3.84
CA HIS A 161 2.11 -2.35 3.44
C HIS A 161 2.39 -2.19 1.95
N TYR A 162 1.36 -2.32 1.11
CA TYR A 162 1.48 -2.12 -0.33
C TYR A 162 1.81 -0.68 -0.72
N ALA A 163 1.20 0.32 -0.07
CA ALA A 163 1.51 1.73 -0.31
C ALA A 163 2.98 2.04 0.01
N LEU A 164 3.48 1.54 1.14
CA LEU A 164 4.89 1.65 1.53
C LEU A 164 5.81 0.94 0.53
N ALA A 165 5.39 -0.25 0.10
CA ALA A 165 6.13 -1.04 -0.87
C ALA A 165 6.26 -0.23 -2.20
N VAL A 166 5.15 0.23 -2.78
CA VAL A 166 5.15 1.02 -4.04
C VAL A 166 5.97 2.30 -3.87
N HIS A 167 5.86 2.97 -2.73
CA HIS A 167 6.64 4.17 -2.43
C HIS A 167 8.16 3.87 -2.37
N SER A 168 8.57 2.77 -1.74
CA SER A 168 9.98 2.35 -1.70
C SER A 168 10.54 2.07 -3.11
N TYR A 169 9.73 1.46 -3.98
CA TYR A 169 10.09 1.23 -5.38
C TYR A 169 10.22 2.53 -6.16
N TYR A 170 9.31 3.48 -5.94
CA TYR A 170 9.41 4.82 -6.53
C TYR A 170 10.72 5.52 -6.14
N ILE A 171 11.09 5.51 -4.85
CA ILE A 171 12.36 6.09 -4.38
C ILE A 171 13.55 5.41 -5.06
N LYS A 172 13.55 4.08 -5.13
CA LYS A 172 14.64 3.31 -5.74
C LYS A 172 14.78 3.59 -7.25
N LEU A 173 13.66 3.65 -7.97
CA LEU A 173 13.65 3.96 -9.40
C LEU A 173 14.11 5.39 -9.66
N LYS A 174 13.71 6.35 -8.81
CA LYS A 174 14.19 7.74 -8.87
C LYS A 174 15.71 7.80 -8.71
N TYR A 175 16.25 7.12 -7.70
CA TYR A 175 17.69 7.07 -7.46
C TYR A 175 18.47 6.53 -8.66
N GLN A 176 17.98 5.44 -9.29
CA GLN A 176 18.61 4.84 -10.48
C GLN A 176 18.58 5.76 -11.70
N LEU A 177 17.50 6.51 -11.90
CA LEU A 177 17.39 7.46 -13.01
C LEU A 177 18.25 8.72 -12.81
N ASP A 178 18.39 9.18 -11.56
CA ASP A 178 19.23 10.34 -11.22
C ASP A 178 20.73 10.00 -11.26
N HIS A 179 21.12 8.72 -11.13
CA HIS A 179 22.51 8.25 -11.12
C HIS A 179 22.76 7.12 -12.13
N PRO A 180 22.67 7.38 -13.44
CA PRO A 180 22.79 6.36 -14.47
C PRO A 180 24.19 5.71 -14.52
N GLU A 181 25.24 6.41 -14.08
CA GLU A 181 26.61 5.90 -14.03
C GLU A 181 26.78 4.74 -13.04
N LEU A 182 26.10 4.76 -11.88
CA LEU A 182 26.18 3.65 -10.91
C LEU A 182 25.57 2.35 -11.45
N THR A 183 24.59 2.46 -12.36
CA THR A 183 23.93 1.30 -12.99
C THR A 183 24.70 0.72 -14.18
N ALA A 184 25.60 1.47 -14.80
CA ALA A 184 26.40 0.99 -15.94
C ALA A 184 27.63 0.18 -15.50
N THR A 185 28.15 0.45 -14.31
CA THR A 185 29.31 -0.25 -13.70
C THR A 185 28.93 -1.48 -12.87
N ASP A 186 27.71 -2.00 -12.98
CA ASP A 186 27.24 -3.16 -12.20
C ASP A 186 27.63 -4.53 -12.81
N ALA A 187 28.58 -4.53 -13.77
CA ALA A 187 29.32 -5.73 -14.16
C ALA A 187 30.57 -5.95 -13.29
N ASP A 188 30.95 -4.99 -12.44
CA ASP A 188 32.06 -5.13 -11.50
C ASP A 188 31.68 -4.47 -10.16
N VAL A 189 30.88 -5.21 -9.39
CA VAL A 189 30.33 -4.76 -8.11
C VAL A 189 31.47 -4.57 -7.09
N VAL A 190 31.84 -3.32 -6.83
CA VAL A 190 32.51 -2.97 -5.57
C VAL A 190 31.42 -2.94 -4.49
N PRO A 191 31.39 -3.90 -3.54
CA PRO A 191 30.38 -3.88 -2.49
C PRO A 191 30.59 -2.64 -1.63
N CYS A 192 29.57 -1.78 -1.54
CA CYS A 192 29.54 -0.74 -0.51
C CYS A 192 29.72 -1.42 0.85
N PRO A 193 30.73 -1.05 1.66
CA PRO A 193 30.81 -1.55 3.02
C PRO A 193 29.58 -1.03 3.74
N TYR A 194 28.74 -1.95 4.21
CA TYR A 194 27.77 -1.63 5.25
C TYR A 194 28.53 -0.90 6.36
N PRO A 195 27.98 0.17 6.96
CA PRO A 195 28.48 0.64 8.25
C PRO A 195 28.13 -0.44 9.28
N GLY A 196 28.92 -1.52 9.26
CA GLY A 196 28.98 -2.47 10.34
C GLY A 196 29.44 -1.68 11.55
N TYR A 197 28.60 -1.63 12.57
CA TYR A 197 29.02 -1.35 13.92
C TYR A 197 30.14 -2.36 14.23
N THR A 198 31.39 -1.94 14.07
CA THR A 198 32.51 -2.64 14.68
C THR A 198 32.46 -2.25 16.15
N PRO A 199 32.25 -3.20 17.07
CA PRO A 199 32.47 -2.91 18.48
C PRO A 199 33.92 -2.45 18.60
N VAL A 200 34.09 -1.23 19.13
CA VAL A 200 35.39 -0.65 19.46
C VAL A 200 36.00 -1.51 20.56
N ASN A 201 36.71 -2.55 20.15
CA ASN A 201 37.64 -3.25 21.03
C ASN A 201 38.98 -2.56 20.87
N THR A 202 39.19 -1.66 21.82
CA THR A 202 40.43 -0.97 22.14
C THR A 202 41.64 -1.91 22.23
N MET A 203 42.77 -1.33 21.79
CA MET A 203 44.16 -1.70 22.04
C MET A 203 44.85 -2.61 21.01
N GLU A 204 45.17 -2.05 19.85
CA GLU A 204 46.43 -2.40 19.18
C GLU A 204 47.16 -1.12 18.77
N LYS A 205 48.34 -0.95 19.37
CA LYS A 205 49.16 0.24 19.37
C LYS A 205 50.17 0.13 18.23
N ASP A 206 49.74 0.43 17.01
CA ASP A 206 50.66 0.60 15.88
C ASP A 206 50.84 2.08 15.55
N VAL A 207 51.93 2.60 16.12
CA VAL A 207 52.55 3.87 15.77
C VAL A 207 53.15 3.70 14.38
N ASN A 208 52.41 4.07 13.33
CA ASN A 208 52.86 4.48 11.98
C ASN A 208 51.79 4.29 10.88
N ALA A 209 50.49 4.25 11.21
CA ALA A 209 49.44 4.37 10.21
C ALA A 209 49.26 5.84 9.81
N VAL A 210 49.67 6.18 8.59
CA VAL A 210 49.31 7.44 7.92
C VAL A 210 47.78 7.56 7.96
N ALA A 211 47.28 8.58 8.67
CA ALA A 211 45.86 8.78 8.85
C ALA A 211 45.15 8.91 7.47
N PRO A 212 44.03 8.21 7.25
CA PRO A 212 43.25 8.41 6.04
C PRO A 212 42.74 9.86 5.97
N PRO A 213 42.66 10.47 4.77
CA PRO A 213 42.23 11.85 4.62
C PRO A 213 40.81 12.04 5.16
N ALA A 214 40.65 13.01 6.07
CA ALA A 214 39.36 13.40 6.58
C ALA A 214 38.60 14.19 5.51
N TYR A 215 37.37 13.77 5.22
CA TYR A 215 36.44 14.47 4.34
C TYR A 215 35.40 15.19 5.20
N VAL A 216 35.28 16.50 5.03
CA VAL A 216 34.22 17.30 5.65
C VAL A 216 33.39 17.90 4.52
N ALA A 217 32.08 17.60 4.50
CA ALA A 217 31.14 18.07 3.48
C ALA A 217 31.54 17.77 2.01
N GLY A 218 32.12 16.60 1.74
CA GLY A 218 32.43 16.15 0.38
C GLY A 218 33.65 16.80 -0.27
N GLN A 219 34.40 17.63 0.45
CA GLN A 219 35.66 18.20 -0.03
C GLN A 219 36.84 17.63 0.79
N LYS A 220 37.97 17.37 0.10
CA LYS A 220 39.20 16.87 0.70
C LYS A 220 39.80 17.98 1.54
N PHE A 221 39.83 17.82 2.86
CA PHE A 221 40.45 18.78 3.76
C PHE A 221 41.98 18.59 3.71
N VAL A 222 42.69 19.58 3.19
CA VAL A 222 44.16 19.65 3.27
C VAL A 222 44.45 20.61 4.43
N ALA A 223 45.03 20.10 5.51
CA ALA A 223 45.47 20.95 6.61
C ALA A 223 46.57 21.87 6.10
N ASP A 224 46.33 23.18 6.19
CA ASP A 224 47.29 24.20 5.79
C ASP A 224 48.43 24.22 6.82
N GLU A 225 49.60 23.72 6.42
CA GLU A 225 50.79 23.66 7.25
C GLU A 225 51.31 25.09 7.43
N LYS A 226 50.85 25.77 8.49
CA LYS A 226 51.38 27.07 8.89
C LYS A 226 52.68 26.86 9.69
N ASN A 227 53.76 27.35 9.09
CA ASN A 227 55.10 27.63 9.64
C ASN A 227 55.11 28.04 11.11
#